data_AF-A0A975L854-F1
#
_entry.id   AF-A0A975L854-F1
#
_cell.length_a   1.000
_cell.length_b   1.000
_cell.length_c   1.000
_cell.angle_alpha   90.00
_cell.angle_beta   90.00
_cell.angle_gamma   90.00
#
_symmetry.space_group_name_H-M   'P 1'
#
loop_
_entity.id
_entity.type
_entity.pdbx_description
1 polymer ?
#
loop_
_entity_poly.entity_id
_entity_poly.type
_entity_poly.pdbx_seq_one_letter_code
_entity_poly.pdbx_strand_id
1 'polypeptide(L)'
;MLEEAVKDGVIALVRAMATDAWPAARKGVLRLFRGRNEDERKVVANRLDRDAARVSDSDPDQSERVRGVLETQWQARLQDLVELNPGLTEELRALEGEIRRSLPSRPDSGTQINVAREGGQVFAAQNGSVTVNQLPPQPPDRPLAAGPETGAHG
;
A
#
# COMPACT_ATOMS: atom_id res chain seq x y z
N MET A 1 -4.12 -19.21 -7.93
CA MET A 1 -4.08 -20.27 -6.90
C MET A 1 -4.97 -19.88 -5.72
N LEU A 2 -5.43 -20.81 -4.89
CA LEU A 2 -6.35 -20.54 -3.77
C LEU A 2 -5.71 -19.65 -2.69
N GLU A 3 -4.49 -19.99 -2.28
CA GLU A 3 -3.73 -19.23 -1.26
C GLU A 3 -3.50 -17.77 -1.67
N GLU A 4 -3.16 -17.53 -2.94
CA GLU A 4 -2.99 -16.18 -3.48
C GLU A 4 -4.28 -15.36 -3.41
N ALA A 5 -5.43 -15.96 -3.75
CA ALA A 5 -6.72 -15.27 -3.65
C ALA A 5 -7.09 -14.94 -2.20
N VAL A 6 -6.77 -15.84 -1.26
CA VAL A 6 -6.97 -15.60 0.17
C VAL A 6 -6.08 -14.46 0.64
N LYS A 7 -4.78 -14.52 0.36
CA LYS A 7 -3.81 -13.50 0.75
C LYS A 7 -4.19 -12.12 0.21
N ASP A 8 -4.48 -12.00 -1.08
CA ASP A 8 -4.84 -10.72 -1.69
C ASP A 8 -6.17 -10.18 -1.15
N GLY A 9 -7.16 -11.06 -0.95
CA GLY A 9 -8.45 -10.68 -0.34
C GLY A 9 -8.31 -10.18 1.10
N VAL A 10 -7.42 -10.80 1.89
CA VAL A 10 -7.11 -10.38 3.27
C VAL A 10 -6.44 -9.02 3.29
N ILE A 11 -5.41 -8.81 2.47
CA ILE A 11 -4.70 -7.53 2.38
C ILE A 11 -5.67 -6.42 1.99
N ALA A 12 -6.53 -6.66 1.00
CA ALA A 12 -7.55 -5.70 0.59
C ALA A 12 -8.53 -5.40 1.73
N LEU A 13 -9.02 -6.43 2.43
CA LEU A 13 -9.92 -6.30 3.56
C LEU A 13 -9.33 -5.43 4.69
N VAL A 14 -8.11 -5.73 5.13
CA VAL A 14 -7.46 -5.01 6.23
C VAL A 14 -7.09 -3.58 5.84
N ARG A 15 -6.70 -3.34 4.59
CA ARG A 15 -6.49 -1.98 4.07
C ARG A 15 -7.78 -1.16 4.10
N ALA A 16 -8.93 -1.77 3.79
CA ALA A 16 -10.20 -1.08 3.75
C ALA A 16 -10.67 -0.62 5.14
N MET A 17 -10.29 -1.31 6.22
CA MET A 17 -10.78 -1.11 7.60
C MET A 17 -10.64 0.32 8.15
N ALA A 18 -9.65 1.09 7.70
CA ALA A 18 -9.43 2.48 8.12
C ALA A 18 -9.64 3.47 6.97
N THR A 19 -10.50 3.12 6.02
CA THR A 19 -10.84 3.95 4.86
C THR A 19 -12.35 3.99 4.65
N ASP A 20 -12.81 4.90 3.79
CA ASP A 20 -14.21 4.98 3.39
C ASP A 20 -14.71 3.74 2.63
N ALA A 21 -13.79 2.87 2.16
CA ALA A 21 -14.13 1.60 1.53
C ALA A 21 -14.59 0.52 2.54
N TRP A 22 -14.41 0.75 3.85
CA TRP A 22 -14.73 -0.23 4.90
C TRP A 22 -16.17 -0.80 4.83
N PRO A 23 -17.23 0.01 4.70
CA PRO A 23 -18.60 -0.51 4.71
C PRO A 23 -18.87 -1.48 3.56
N ALA A 24 -18.28 -1.22 2.38
CA ALA A 24 -18.38 -2.09 1.22
C ALA A 24 -17.62 -3.41 1.44
N ALA A 25 -16.37 -3.33 1.93
CA ALA A 25 -15.56 -4.50 2.26
C ALA A 25 -16.26 -5.40 3.28
N ARG A 26 -16.75 -4.82 4.39
CA ARG A 26 -17.49 -5.53 5.44
C ARG A 26 -18.71 -6.26 4.88
N LYS A 27 -19.54 -5.55 4.10
CA LYS A 27 -20.72 -6.15 3.46
C LYS A 27 -20.31 -7.32 2.57
N GLY A 28 -19.26 -7.15 1.79
CA GLY A 28 -18.70 -8.15 0.89
C GLY A 28 -18.25 -9.43 1.59
N VAL A 29 -17.48 -9.32 2.68
CA VAL A 29 -17.09 -10.48 3.51
C VAL A 29 -18.32 -11.17 4.07
N LEU A 30 -19.30 -10.43 4.60
CA LEU A 30 -20.55 -11.02 5.11
C LEU A 30 -21.39 -11.71 4.02
N ARG A 31 -21.14 -11.46 2.72
CA ARG A 31 -21.76 -12.22 1.63
C ARG A 31 -21.20 -13.65 1.54
N LEU A 32 -19.91 -13.82 1.79
CA LEU A 32 -19.24 -15.13 1.75
C LEU A 32 -19.82 -16.10 2.79
N PHE A 33 -20.36 -15.57 3.88
CA PHE A 33 -21.00 -16.34 4.96
C PHE A 33 -22.52 -16.51 4.77
N ARG A 34 -23.12 -16.13 3.63
CA ARG A 34 -24.59 -16.19 3.42
C ARG A 34 -25.18 -17.60 3.57
N GLY A 35 -24.43 -18.64 3.22
CA GLY A 35 -24.87 -20.03 3.33
C GLY A 35 -24.76 -20.63 4.74
N ARG A 36 -24.31 -19.84 5.73
CA ARG A 36 -24.12 -20.29 7.12
C ARG A 36 -25.19 -19.72 8.05
N ASN A 37 -25.25 -20.26 9.26
CA ASN A 37 -26.22 -19.84 10.27
C ASN A 37 -26.08 -18.34 10.61
N GLU A 38 -27.17 -17.74 11.07
CA GLU A 38 -27.23 -16.30 11.34
C GLU A 38 -26.30 -15.89 12.49
N ASP A 39 -26.13 -16.75 13.50
CA ASP A 39 -25.28 -16.49 14.65
C ASP A 39 -23.80 -16.36 14.26
N GLU A 40 -23.30 -17.23 13.37
CA GLU A 40 -21.94 -17.15 12.86
C GLU A 40 -21.74 -15.86 12.06
N ARG A 41 -22.72 -15.46 11.25
CA ARG A 41 -22.67 -14.18 10.53
C ARG A 41 -22.62 -12.99 11.49
N LYS A 42 -23.35 -13.03 12.61
CA LYS A 42 -23.29 -12.00 13.66
C LYS A 42 -21.94 -11.98 14.36
N VAL A 43 -21.35 -13.15 14.65
CA VAL A 43 -20.01 -13.27 15.26
C VAL A 43 -18.94 -12.67 14.35
N VAL A 44 -18.98 -13.01 13.06
CA VAL A 44 -18.06 -12.48 12.04
C VAL A 44 -18.23 -10.96 11.89
N ALA A 45 -19.47 -10.47 11.85
CA ALA A 45 -19.78 -9.05 11.78
C ALA A 45 -19.19 -8.26 12.95
N ASN A 46 -19.43 -8.71 14.18
CA ASN A 46 -18.90 -8.06 15.39
C ASN A 46 -17.37 -8.07 15.42
N ARG A 47 -16.74 -9.16 14.94
CA ARG A 47 -15.28 -9.23 14.85
C ARG A 47 -14.72 -8.24 13.83
N LEU A 48 -15.30 -8.19 12.64
CA LEU A 48 -14.95 -7.21 11.60
C LEU A 48 -15.01 -5.78 12.16
N ASP A 49 -16.09 -5.44 12.84
CA ASP A 49 -16.29 -4.10 13.41
C ASP A 49 -15.26 -3.77 14.50
N ARG A 50 -14.95 -4.73 15.37
CA ARG A 50 -13.92 -4.57 16.41
C ARG A 50 -12.52 -4.38 15.81
N ASP A 51 -12.19 -5.18 14.80
CA ASP A 51 -10.88 -5.13 14.16
C ASP A 51 -10.71 -3.81 13.39
N ALA A 52 -11.76 -3.34 12.71
CA ALA A 52 -11.75 -2.05 12.02
C ALA A 52 -11.60 -0.86 12.98
N ALA A 53 -12.30 -0.89 14.12
CA ALA A 53 -12.10 0.09 15.19
C ALA A 53 -10.65 0.08 15.68
N ARG A 54 -10.07 -1.10 15.91
CA ARG A 54 -8.66 -1.23 16.34
C ARG A 54 -7.68 -0.63 15.33
N VAL A 55 -7.89 -0.81 14.02
CA VAL A 55 -7.01 -0.18 13.00
C VAL A 55 -7.19 1.34 12.97
N SER A 56 -8.43 1.83 13.12
CA SER A 56 -8.75 3.26 13.07
C SER A 56 -8.30 4.03 14.31
N ASP A 57 -8.36 3.40 15.49
CA ASP A 57 -7.94 3.99 16.77
C ASP A 57 -6.43 3.87 17.02
N SER A 58 -5.70 3.15 16.16
CA SER A 58 -4.25 3.00 16.31
C SER A 58 -3.50 4.21 15.79
N ASP A 59 -2.46 4.63 16.51
CA ASP A 59 -1.48 5.60 16.01
C ASP A 59 -0.88 5.16 14.66
N PRO A 60 -0.50 6.11 13.78
CA PRO A 60 0.12 5.81 12.49
C PRO A 60 1.32 4.84 12.60
N ASP A 61 2.15 4.98 13.63
CA ASP A 61 3.32 4.13 13.88
C ASP A 61 2.96 2.70 14.32
N GLN A 62 1.77 2.51 14.89
CA GLN A 62 1.28 1.21 15.37
C GLN A 62 0.32 0.56 14.38
N SER A 63 -0.33 1.34 13.51
CA SER A 63 -1.35 0.87 12.57
C SER A 63 -0.81 -0.23 11.66
N GLU A 64 0.42 -0.11 11.15
CA GLU A 64 1.01 -1.15 10.29
C GLU A 64 1.23 -2.48 11.04
N ARG A 65 1.66 -2.43 12.31
CA ARG A 65 1.80 -3.64 13.13
C ARG A 65 0.45 -4.28 13.42
N VAL A 66 -0.56 -3.47 13.74
CA VAL A 66 -1.93 -3.93 13.97
C VAL A 66 -2.49 -4.58 12.70
N ARG A 67 -2.27 -3.97 11.53
CA ARG A 67 -2.68 -4.51 10.23
C ARG A 67 -2.06 -5.88 9.97
N GLY A 68 -0.74 -6.04 10.11
CA GLY A 68 -0.09 -7.34 9.88
C GLY A 68 -0.59 -8.46 10.80
N VAL A 69 -0.87 -8.14 12.06
CA VAL A 69 -1.50 -9.08 13.01
C VAL A 69 -2.91 -9.47 12.55
N LEU A 70 -3.72 -8.51 12.10
CA LEU A 70 -5.07 -8.77 11.60
C LEU A 70 -5.05 -9.54 10.28
N GLU A 71 -4.12 -9.24 9.38
CA GLU A 71 -3.93 -9.99 8.13
C GLU A 71 -3.70 -11.48 8.44
N THR A 72 -2.83 -11.80 9.40
CA THR A 72 -2.55 -13.19 9.77
C THR A 72 -3.81 -13.89 10.32
N GLN A 73 -4.58 -13.21 11.17
CA GLN A 73 -5.81 -13.76 11.77
C GLN A 73 -6.93 -13.96 10.75
N TRP A 74 -7.06 -13.05 9.79
CA TRP A 74 -8.06 -13.13 8.73
C TRP A 74 -7.66 -14.11 7.64
N GLN A 75 -6.37 -14.28 7.37
CA GLN A 75 -5.86 -15.29 6.43
C GLN A 75 -6.22 -16.69 6.88
N ALA A 76 -5.94 -17.07 8.13
CA ALA A 76 -6.34 -18.39 8.64
C ALA A 76 -7.85 -18.62 8.49
N ARG A 77 -8.68 -17.64 8.89
CA ARG A 77 -10.14 -17.77 8.83
C ARG A 77 -10.70 -17.85 7.41
N LEU A 78 -10.18 -17.06 6.48
CA LEU A 78 -10.62 -17.10 5.09
C LEU A 78 -10.09 -18.34 4.37
N GLN A 79 -8.90 -18.82 4.72
CA GLN A 79 -8.39 -20.10 4.24
C GLN A 79 -9.32 -21.23 4.69
N ASP A 80 -9.63 -21.35 5.98
CA ASP A 80 -10.57 -22.35 6.51
C ASP A 80 -11.93 -22.28 5.80
N LEU A 81 -12.42 -21.06 5.52
CA LEU A 81 -13.68 -20.84 4.83
C LEU A 81 -13.66 -21.40 3.39
N VAL A 82 -12.61 -21.10 2.63
CA VAL A 82 -12.50 -21.53 1.22
C VAL A 82 -12.13 -23.01 1.12
N GLU A 83 -11.38 -23.57 2.08
CA GLU A 83 -11.13 -25.02 2.16
C GLU A 83 -12.44 -25.82 2.35
N LEU A 84 -13.36 -25.30 3.17
CA LEU A 84 -14.69 -25.90 3.36
C LEU A 84 -15.64 -25.68 2.18
N ASN A 85 -15.46 -24.61 1.41
CA ASN A 85 -16.24 -24.32 0.20
C ASN A 85 -15.35 -23.69 -0.89
N PRO A 86 -14.75 -24.52 -1.76
CA PRO A 86 -13.85 -24.05 -2.81
C PRO A 86 -14.52 -23.08 -3.81
N GLY A 87 -15.85 -23.14 -3.95
CA GLY A 87 -16.62 -22.24 -4.81
C GLY A 87 -16.54 -20.77 -4.38
N LEU A 88 -16.17 -20.49 -3.12
CA LEU A 88 -15.98 -19.12 -2.62
C LEU A 88 -14.71 -18.45 -3.16
N THR A 89 -13.80 -19.18 -3.81
CA THR A 89 -12.54 -18.60 -4.33
C THR A 89 -12.79 -17.48 -5.33
N GLU A 90 -13.77 -17.64 -6.23
CA GLU A 90 -14.14 -16.61 -7.19
C GLU A 90 -14.87 -15.44 -6.56
N GLU A 91 -15.73 -15.70 -5.57
CA GLU A 91 -16.38 -14.64 -4.80
C GLU A 91 -15.36 -13.80 -4.02
N LEU A 92 -14.31 -14.44 -3.48
CA LEU A 92 -13.23 -13.76 -2.79
C LEU A 92 -12.38 -12.90 -3.73
N ARG A 93 -12.05 -13.39 -4.93
CA ARG A 93 -11.40 -12.58 -5.98
C ARG A 93 -12.27 -11.39 -6.41
N ALA A 94 -13.57 -11.61 -6.59
CA ALA A 94 -14.48 -10.54 -6.96
C ALA A 94 -14.57 -9.46 -5.86
N LEU A 95 -14.59 -9.88 -4.60
CA LEU A 95 -14.55 -8.99 -3.44
C LEU A 95 -13.25 -8.19 -3.39
N GLU A 96 -12.11 -8.85 -3.57
CA GLU A 96 -10.79 -8.22 -3.61
C GLU A 96 -10.73 -7.11 -4.69
N GLY A 97 -11.20 -7.39 -5.90
CA GLY A 97 -11.29 -6.39 -6.97
C GLY A 97 -12.32 -5.27 -6.71
N GLU A 98 -13.41 -5.53 -6.00
CA GLU A 98 -14.38 -4.51 -5.55
C GLU A 98 -13.74 -3.55 -4.53
N ILE A 99 -13.02 -4.11 -3.55
CA ILE A 99 -12.32 -3.34 -2.53
C ILE A 99 -11.19 -2.51 -3.15
N ARG A 100 -10.34 -3.13 -3.97
CA ARG A 100 -9.22 -2.43 -4.63
C ARG A 100 -9.67 -1.20 -5.42
N ARG A 101 -10.82 -1.27 -6.11
CA ARG A 101 -11.38 -0.14 -6.86
C ARG A 101 -11.95 0.97 -5.97
N SER A 102 -12.33 0.63 -4.74
CA SER A 102 -12.91 1.55 -3.76
C SER A 102 -11.86 2.17 -2.85
N LEU A 103 -10.67 1.55 -2.74
CA LEU A 103 -9.56 2.11 -2.01
C LEU A 103 -9.05 3.36 -2.74
N PRO A 104 -8.74 4.45 -2.02
CA PRO A 104 -8.08 5.60 -2.63
C PRO A 104 -6.76 5.11 -3.25
N SER A 105 -6.48 5.52 -4.49
CA SER A 105 -5.16 5.34 -5.10
C SER A 105 -4.15 6.07 -4.23
N ARG A 106 -3.50 5.35 -3.31
CA ARG A 106 -2.24 5.84 -2.75
C ARG A 106 -1.31 5.97 -3.97
N PRO A 107 -0.72 7.14 -4.24
CA PRO A 107 0.30 7.22 -5.29
C PRO A 107 1.31 6.11 -5.01
N ASP A 108 1.45 5.20 -5.96
CA ASP A 108 2.20 3.97 -5.82
C ASP A 108 3.59 4.25 -5.23
N SER A 109 3.80 3.84 -3.98
CA SER A 109 5.12 3.40 -3.55
C SER A 109 5.37 2.05 -4.23
N GLY A 110 5.62 2.10 -5.53
CA GLY A 110 5.66 0.95 -6.43
C GLY A 110 6.30 1.33 -7.76
N THR A 111 7.63 1.35 -7.77
CA THR A 111 8.53 1.57 -8.93
C THR A 111 8.74 3.02 -9.32
N GLN A 112 9.62 3.71 -8.58
CA GLN A 112 10.37 4.81 -9.18
C GLN A 112 11.39 4.19 -10.16
N ILE A 113 11.01 4.08 -11.44
CA ILE A 113 11.99 3.81 -12.50
C ILE A 113 12.88 5.05 -12.60
N ASN A 114 13.94 5.08 -11.81
CA ASN A 114 15.03 6.01 -11.99
C ASN A 114 15.80 5.57 -13.23
N VAL A 115 15.42 6.08 -14.40
CA VAL A 115 16.29 6.03 -15.57
C VAL A 115 17.41 7.03 -15.32
N ALA A 116 18.51 6.58 -14.72
CA ALA A 116 19.75 7.34 -14.69
C ALA A 116 20.32 7.38 -16.11
N ARG A 117 20.09 8.47 -16.83
CA ARG A 117 20.87 8.79 -18.03
C ARG A 117 22.09 9.55 -17.54
N GLU A 118 23.24 8.88 -17.64
CA GLU A 118 24.59 9.39 -17.36
C GLU A 118 24.90 9.77 -15.89
N GLY A 119 25.30 8.75 -15.09
CA GLY A 119 26.30 8.95 -14.03
C GLY A 119 25.84 9.07 -12.57
N GLY A 120 24.61 8.71 -12.20
CA GLY A 120 24.14 8.81 -10.80
C GLY A 120 24.29 7.51 -10.00
N GLN A 121 25.16 7.49 -8.98
CA GLN A 121 25.22 6.41 -8.00
C GLN A 121 23.99 6.48 -7.07
N VAL A 122 23.26 5.36 -6.93
CA VAL A 122 22.04 5.29 -6.11
C VAL A 122 22.36 4.59 -4.78
N PHE A 123 22.15 5.28 -3.66
CA PHE A 123 22.16 4.67 -2.33
C PHE A 123 20.71 4.37 -1.91
N ALA A 124 20.39 3.09 -1.77
CA ALA A 124 19.15 2.64 -1.15
C ALA A 124 19.39 2.50 0.36
N ALA A 125 18.71 3.31 1.17
CA ALA A 125 18.64 3.12 2.61
C ALA A 125 17.23 2.62 2.98
N GLN A 126 17.15 1.42 3.56
CA GLN A 126 15.99 1.01 4.36
C GLN A 126 16.19 1.59 5.77
N ASN A 127 15.25 2.44 6.19
CA ASN A 127 15.17 3.19 7.46
C ASN A 127 16.06 4.44 7.59
N GLY A 128 15.46 5.62 7.40
CA GLY A 128 15.99 6.95 7.75
C GLY A 128 15.54 8.02 6.76
N SER A 129 15.01 9.17 7.23
CA SER A 129 14.52 10.23 6.34
C SER A 129 15.64 10.87 5.55
N VAL A 130 15.41 11.14 4.26
CA VAL A 130 16.32 11.91 3.41
C VAL A 130 15.83 13.36 3.33
N THR A 131 16.59 14.30 3.90
CA THR A 131 16.43 15.73 3.65
C THR A 131 17.40 16.13 2.54
N VAL A 132 16.88 16.52 1.37
CA VAL A 132 17.70 17.03 0.25
C VAL A 132 17.71 18.56 0.31
N ASN A 133 18.86 19.17 0.58
CA ASN A 133 19.08 20.60 0.37
C ASN A 133 19.69 20.79 -1.03
N GLN A 134 18.92 21.32 -1.98
CA GLN A 134 19.42 21.58 -3.34
C GLN A 134 20.14 22.93 -3.37
N LEU A 135 21.42 22.94 -3.80
CA LEU A 135 22.10 24.16 -4.23
C LEU A 135 21.65 24.48 -5.67
N PRO A 136 21.32 25.74 -6.03
CA PRO A 136 20.98 26.08 -7.41
C PRO A 136 22.18 25.87 -8.37
N PRO A 137 21.93 25.51 -9.64
CA PRO A 137 22.98 25.19 -10.59
C PRO A 137 23.84 26.41 -10.93
N GLN A 138 25.16 26.24 -10.83
CA GLN A 138 26.16 27.21 -11.28
C GLN A 138 26.11 27.30 -12.82
N PRO A 139 26.16 28.50 -13.43
CA PRO A 139 26.21 28.62 -14.89
C PRO A 139 27.55 28.11 -15.45
N PRO A 140 27.58 27.63 -16.72
CA PRO A 140 28.77 26.98 -17.29
C PRO A 140 29.94 27.96 -17.47
N ASP A 141 31.15 27.46 -17.18
CA ASP A 141 32.42 28.13 -17.43
C ASP A 141 32.51 28.62 -18.88
N ARG A 142 32.69 29.93 -19.03
CA ARG A 142 32.94 30.57 -20.32
C ARG A 142 34.39 30.23 -20.74
N PRO A 143 34.66 29.74 -21.97
CA PRO A 143 36.02 29.50 -22.41
C PRO A 143 36.82 30.81 -22.43
N LEU A 144 38.05 30.74 -21.93
CA LEU A 144 39.02 31.84 -21.90
C LEU A 144 39.28 32.33 -23.33
N ALA A 145 38.61 33.42 -23.73
CA ALA A 145 38.95 34.16 -24.92
C ALA A 145 40.25 34.94 -24.66
N ALA A 146 41.21 34.78 -25.57
CA ALA A 146 42.47 35.49 -25.60
C ALA A 146 42.28 36.99 -25.90
N GLY A 147 43.13 37.83 -25.28
CA GLY A 147 43.40 39.24 -25.64
C GLY A 147 42.42 40.27 -25.08
N PRO A 148 42.92 41.39 -24.52
CA PRO A 148 43.41 42.40 -25.44
C PRO A 148 44.83 42.91 -25.13
N GLU A 149 45.51 43.23 -26.22
CA GLU A 149 46.60 44.20 -26.27
C GLU A 149 46.32 45.46 -25.43
N THR A 150 47.32 45.89 -24.65
CA THR A 150 47.45 47.30 -24.26
C THR A 150 48.90 47.68 -24.47
N GLY A 151 49.16 48.33 -25.60
CA GLY A 151 50.33 49.19 -25.76
C GLY A 151 50.01 50.59 -25.21
N ALA A 152 50.92 51.12 -24.39
CA ALA A 152 51.22 52.55 -24.23
C ALA A 152 52.49 52.62 -23.35
N HIS A 153 53.66 52.89 -23.92
CA HIS A 153 54.26 54.22 -24.04
C HIS A 153 54.48 54.93 -22.69
N GLY A 154 55.75 55.11 -22.35
CA GLY A 154 56.27 55.89 -21.22
C GLY A 154 57.71 55.55 -20.94
#